data_AF-A0A4Y8RDA9-F1
#
_entry.id   AF-A0A4Y8RDA9-F1
#
_cell.length_a   1.000
_cell.length_b   1.000
_cell.length_c   1.000
_cell.angle_alpha   90.00
_cell.angle_beta   90.00
_cell.angle_gamma   90.00
#
_symmetry.space_group_name_H-M   'P 1'
#
loop_
_entity.id
_entity.type
_entity.pdbx_description
1 polymer ?
#
loop_
_entity_poly.entity_id
_entity_poly.type
_entity_poly.pdbx_seq_one_letter_code
_entity_poly.pdbx_strand_id
1 'polypeptide(L)'
;MSDKPHRNRDGWDPFPSSERDRQDAAAMSGGTPQTRSPTYRLAFDDADFLTREETRGVRLQLELMKPELAFLDAGILSTVVLFGGARIPPPGVAAWAARNDTQKANLEASSKYYEEARRFAQICSRHSATSSGGKEFVIVTGGGPGVMEAGNRGAADVGAPSISLNITLPREQEPNRFATPELCFNFHYFAIRKMHFLLRAKAMAIFPGGFGTMDELFEALTLIQTKRMQKIPVILFGESFWKRVISFEALVEAGTIAPDDLELLTFAETAEDGWQAIRQFYAF
;
A
#
# COMPACT_ATOMS: atom_id res chain seq x y z
N MET A 1 20.72 11.77 8.69
CA MET A 1 21.89 11.12 9.32
C MET A 1 21.35 9.98 10.18
N SER A 2 21.43 8.75 9.66
CA SER A 2 20.82 7.56 10.25
C SER A 2 21.87 6.88 11.14
N ASP A 3 21.63 6.86 12.45
CA ASP A 3 22.43 6.18 13.48
C ASP A 3 22.20 4.64 13.41
N LYS A 4 22.42 4.07 12.23
CA LYS A 4 22.33 2.63 12.03
C LYS A 4 23.69 2.01 12.34
N PRO A 5 23.72 0.86 13.02
CA PRO A 5 24.97 0.16 13.26
C PRO A 5 25.55 -0.27 11.91
N HIS A 6 26.54 0.48 11.42
CA HIS A 6 27.54 -0.09 10.53
C HIS A 6 28.19 -1.25 11.28
N ARG A 7 28.71 -2.22 10.53
CA ARG A 7 29.37 -3.43 11.06
C ARG A 7 30.59 -3.13 11.95
N ASN A 8 30.82 -1.86 12.26
CA ASN A 8 32.06 -1.32 12.74
C ASN A 8 31.83 -0.01 13.49
N ARG A 9 31.74 -0.09 14.82
CA ARG A 9 31.87 1.09 15.68
C ARG A 9 33.33 1.55 15.82
N ASP A 10 34.29 0.72 15.38
CA ASP A 10 35.74 0.88 15.62
C ASP A 10 36.59 1.09 14.34
N GLY A 11 35.97 1.24 13.16
CA GLY A 11 36.62 1.75 11.94
C GLY A 11 37.44 0.79 11.06
N TRP A 12 37.66 -0.48 11.41
CA TRP A 12 38.29 -1.49 10.51
C TRP A 12 37.31 -2.27 9.58
N ASP A 13 37.21 -1.93 8.30
CA ASP A 13 36.49 -2.72 7.28
C ASP A 13 37.50 -3.29 6.27
N PRO A 14 37.58 -4.61 6.06
CA PRO A 14 38.53 -5.20 5.12
C PRO A 14 38.23 -4.87 3.65
N PHE A 15 37.03 -4.39 3.31
CA PHE A 15 36.64 -4.03 1.95
C PHE A 15 36.17 -2.56 1.84
N PRO A 16 36.41 -1.88 0.71
CA PRO A 16 35.84 -0.57 0.47
C PRO A 16 34.30 -0.64 0.37
N SER A 17 33.61 0.45 0.71
CA SER A 17 32.17 0.54 0.54
C SER A 17 31.80 0.83 -0.91
N SER A 18 30.59 0.41 -1.33
CA SER A 18 30.08 0.73 -2.67
C SER A 18 29.95 2.24 -2.92
N GLU A 19 29.75 3.04 -1.86
CA GLU A 19 29.74 4.51 -1.96
C GLU A 19 31.12 5.08 -2.29
N ARG A 20 32.17 4.55 -1.66
CA ARG A 20 33.55 4.94 -1.96
C ARG A 20 33.92 4.56 -3.40
N ASP A 21 33.65 3.32 -3.82
CA ASP A 21 33.95 2.87 -5.18
C ASP A 21 33.20 3.68 -6.24
N ARG A 22 31.95 4.08 -5.97
CA ARG A 22 31.20 5.01 -6.83
C ARG A 22 31.91 6.36 -6.99
N GLN A 23 32.36 6.95 -5.89
CA GLN A 23 33.06 8.25 -5.90
C GLN A 23 34.39 8.14 -6.67
N ASP A 24 35.16 7.07 -6.44
CA ASP A 24 36.44 6.82 -7.12
C ASP A 24 36.22 6.61 -8.63
N ALA A 25 35.20 5.83 -9.02
CA ALA A 25 34.85 5.62 -10.43
C ALA A 25 34.40 6.91 -11.14
N ALA A 26 33.62 7.76 -10.46
CA ALA A 26 33.22 9.05 -10.99
C ALA A 26 34.42 9.99 -11.22
N ALA A 27 35.41 9.98 -10.31
CA ALA A 27 36.63 10.78 -10.44
C ALA A 27 37.55 10.34 -11.59
N MET A 28 37.54 9.05 -11.95
CA MET A 28 38.34 8.50 -13.06
C MET A 28 37.64 8.60 -14.43
N SER A 29 36.35 8.92 -14.46
CA SER A 29 35.56 8.95 -15.69
C SER A 29 36.08 10.03 -16.65
N GLY A 30 36.48 9.63 -17.85
CA GLY A 30 36.82 10.55 -18.94
C GLY A 30 38.31 10.64 -19.31
N GLY A 31 39.20 9.99 -18.55
CA GLY A 31 40.66 10.03 -18.78
C GLY A 31 41.12 9.24 -20.02
N THR A 32 40.41 8.18 -20.39
CA THR A 32 40.71 7.33 -21.57
C THR A 32 39.44 6.93 -22.32
N PRO A 33 39.52 6.50 -23.61
CA PRO A 33 38.39 5.92 -24.31
C PRO A 33 37.70 4.77 -23.54
N GLN A 34 38.48 3.94 -22.83
CA GLN A 34 37.98 2.82 -22.04
C GLN A 34 37.14 3.30 -20.85
N THR A 35 37.61 4.31 -20.11
CA THR A 35 36.87 4.87 -18.95
C THR A 35 35.58 5.60 -19.33
N ARG A 36 35.39 5.89 -20.63
CA ARG A 36 34.16 6.49 -21.17
C ARG A 36 33.17 5.43 -21.68
N SER A 37 33.60 4.18 -21.82
CA SER A 37 32.75 3.09 -22.28
C SER A 37 31.67 2.78 -21.24
N PRO A 38 30.40 2.55 -21.63
CA PRO A 38 29.37 2.04 -20.73
C PRO A 38 29.80 0.75 -20.01
N THR A 39 30.58 -0.11 -20.68
CA THR A 39 31.08 -1.37 -20.11
C THR A 39 32.09 -1.21 -18.96
N TYR A 40 32.59 0.00 -18.72
CA TYR A 40 33.48 0.31 -17.60
C TYR A 40 32.73 0.80 -16.35
N ARG A 41 31.43 1.12 -16.47
CA ARG A 41 30.62 1.57 -15.34
C ARG A 41 30.44 0.43 -14.33
N LEU A 42 30.38 0.79 -13.04
CA LEU A 42 30.07 -0.16 -11.98
C LEU A 42 28.63 -0.66 -12.16
N ALA A 43 28.43 -1.98 -12.15
CA ALA A 43 27.12 -2.59 -12.44
C ALA A 43 25.99 -2.13 -11.50
N PHE A 44 26.28 -1.88 -10.22
CA PHE A 44 25.30 -1.41 -9.24
C PHE A 44 24.95 0.09 -9.39
N ASP A 45 25.69 0.81 -10.22
CA ASP A 45 25.54 2.25 -10.48
C ASP A 45 25.25 2.57 -11.96
N ASP A 46 25.02 1.54 -12.78
CA ASP A 46 24.74 1.68 -14.20
C ASP A 46 23.23 1.55 -14.47
N ALA A 47 22.56 2.69 -14.65
CA ALA A 47 21.11 2.73 -14.91
C ALA A 47 20.73 2.01 -16.22
N ASP A 48 21.60 2.03 -17.23
CA ASP A 48 21.35 1.34 -18.50
C ASP A 48 21.37 -0.17 -18.29
N PHE A 49 22.33 -0.67 -17.51
CA PHE A 49 22.41 -2.09 -17.14
C PHE A 49 21.22 -2.53 -16.26
N LEU A 50 20.87 -1.73 -15.24
CA LEU A 50 19.76 -2.04 -14.32
C LEU A 50 18.39 -2.02 -15.00
N THR A 51 18.24 -1.37 -16.16
CA THR A 51 16.97 -1.32 -16.89
C THR A 51 16.81 -2.41 -17.96
N ARG A 52 17.86 -3.19 -18.23
CA ARG A 52 17.83 -4.32 -19.17
C ARG A 52 16.85 -5.42 -18.78
N GLU A 53 16.31 -6.13 -19.78
CA GLU A 53 15.37 -7.22 -19.52
C GLU A 53 15.96 -8.34 -18.68
N GLU A 54 17.24 -8.65 -18.88
CA GLU A 54 17.95 -9.70 -18.12
C GLU A 54 18.09 -9.36 -16.64
N THR A 55 18.07 -8.08 -16.26
CA THR A 55 18.17 -7.61 -14.87
C THR A 55 16.81 -7.41 -14.19
N ARG A 56 15.71 -7.84 -14.83
CA ARG A 56 14.35 -7.78 -14.24
C ARG A 56 14.27 -8.41 -12.85
N GLY A 57 14.92 -9.55 -12.63
CA GLY A 57 14.94 -10.21 -11.32
C GLY A 57 15.55 -9.35 -10.21
N VAL A 58 16.61 -8.60 -10.53
CA VAL A 58 17.25 -7.66 -9.60
C VAL A 58 16.31 -6.50 -9.27
N ARG A 59 15.60 -5.95 -10.25
CA ARG A 59 14.61 -4.87 -10.01
C ARG A 59 13.44 -5.32 -9.14
N LEU A 60 12.93 -6.53 -9.34
CA LEU A 60 11.91 -7.12 -8.47
C LEU A 60 12.42 -7.26 -7.02
N GLN A 61 13.67 -7.71 -6.84
CA GLN A 61 14.29 -7.79 -5.52
C GLN A 61 14.44 -6.41 -4.87
N LEU A 62 14.84 -5.38 -5.63
CA LEU A 62 14.94 -4.00 -5.12
C LEU A 62 13.57 -3.45 -4.68
N GLU A 63 12.51 -3.68 -5.44
CA GLU A 63 11.15 -3.28 -5.06
C GLU A 63 10.62 -4.06 -3.85
N LEU A 64 11.04 -5.31 -3.67
CA LEU A 64 10.71 -6.05 -2.46
C LEU A 64 11.46 -5.47 -1.24
N MET A 65 12.77 -5.24 -1.37
CA MET A 65 13.64 -4.85 -0.26
C MET A 65 13.46 -3.40 0.20
N LYS A 66 13.28 -2.44 -0.72
CA LYS A 66 13.27 -1.01 -0.37
C LYS A 66 12.17 -0.64 0.64
N PRO A 67 10.90 -1.02 0.44
CA PRO A 67 9.85 -0.77 1.43
C PRO A 67 10.05 -1.61 2.70
N GLU A 68 10.47 -2.87 2.56
CA GLU A 68 10.71 -3.76 3.69
C GLU A 68 11.73 -3.19 4.68
N LEU A 69 12.88 -2.74 4.19
CA LEU A 69 13.92 -2.14 5.02
C LEU A 69 13.44 -0.85 5.68
N ALA A 70 12.73 0.01 4.94
CA ALA A 70 12.17 1.23 5.51
C ALA A 70 11.12 0.95 6.59
N PHE A 71 10.28 -0.08 6.42
CA PHE A 71 9.34 -0.51 7.45
C PHE A 71 10.04 -1.08 8.68
N LEU A 72 11.10 -1.86 8.51
CA LEU A 72 11.91 -2.35 9.63
C LEU A 72 12.57 -1.19 10.39
N ASP A 73 13.17 -0.23 9.69
CA ASP A 73 13.79 0.95 10.30
C ASP A 73 12.78 1.82 11.05
N ALA A 74 11.59 1.98 10.48
CA ALA A 74 10.49 2.69 11.11
C ALA A 74 9.78 1.84 12.18
N GLY A 75 10.14 0.57 12.37
CA GLY A 75 9.54 -0.34 13.33
C GLY A 75 8.08 -0.71 13.03
N ILE A 76 7.63 -0.64 11.78
CA ILE A 76 6.26 -0.98 11.39
C ILE A 76 6.06 -2.50 11.47
N LEU A 77 5.23 -2.93 12.41
CA LEU A 77 4.94 -4.32 12.73
C LEU A 77 3.68 -4.85 12.03
N SER A 78 2.65 -4.01 11.89
CA SER A 78 1.43 -4.41 11.19
C SER A 78 0.68 -3.23 10.59
N THR A 79 -0.15 -3.51 9.59
CA THR A 79 -0.91 -2.52 8.83
C THR A 79 -2.40 -2.84 8.79
N VAL A 80 -3.20 -1.79 8.61
CA VAL A 80 -4.59 -1.90 8.14
C VAL A 80 -4.63 -1.40 6.71
N VAL A 81 -4.91 -2.31 5.78
CA VAL A 81 -4.97 -2.00 4.35
C VAL A 81 -6.30 -1.34 4.04
N LEU A 82 -6.26 -0.19 3.40
CA LEU A 82 -7.45 0.57 3.05
C LEU A 82 -7.52 0.76 1.53
N PHE A 83 -8.57 0.19 0.94
CA PHE A 83 -8.86 0.28 -0.50
C PHE A 83 -10.24 0.83 -0.78
N GLY A 84 -10.41 1.46 -1.93
CA GLY A 84 -11.68 1.93 -2.43
C GLY A 84 -11.54 2.79 -3.67
N GLY A 85 -12.64 3.40 -4.10
CA GLY A 85 -12.71 4.17 -5.32
C GLY A 85 -11.77 5.39 -5.32
N ALA A 86 -10.79 5.39 -6.22
CA ALA A 86 -9.93 6.53 -6.50
C ALA A 86 -10.68 7.75 -7.08
N ARG A 87 -11.95 7.56 -7.47
CA ARG A 87 -12.79 8.57 -8.12
C ARG A 87 -13.78 9.24 -7.18
N ILE A 88 -13.91 8.74 -5.95
CA ILE A 88 -14.84 9.28 -4.95
C ILE A 88 -14.29 10.63 -4.47
N PRO A 89 -15.00 11.75 -4.64
CA PRO A 89 -14.52 13.04 -4.20
C PRO A 89 -14.65 13.19 -2.68
N PRO A 90 -13.80 14.02 -2.03
CA PRO A 90 -14.09 14.51 -0.69
C PRO A 90 -15.41 15.29 -0.66
N PRO A 91 -16.12 15.38 0.49
CA PRO A 91 -17.33 16.19 0.59
C PRO A 91 -17.10 17.65 0.20
N GLY A 92 -18.04 18.22 -0.55
CA GLY A 92 -17.95 19.60 -1.03
C GLY A 92 -16.98 19.80 -2.21
N VAL A 93 -16.26 18.76 -2.64
CA VAL A 93 -15.43 18.79 -3.84
C VAL A 93 -16.24 18.25 -5.02
N ALA A 94 -16.11 18.88 -6.18
CA ALA A 94 -16.79 18.44 -7.39
C ALA A 94 -16.39 17.00 -7.77
N ALA A 95 -17.33 16.22 -8.29
CA ALA A 95 -17.10 14.88 -8.83
C ALA A 95 -16.30 14.91 -10.14
N TRP A 96 -15.02 15.26 -10.05
CA TRP A 96 -14.09 15.48 -11.17
C TRP A 96 -13.95 14.29 -12.12
N ALA A 97 -14.23 13.08 -11.63
CA ALA A 97 -14.13 11.85 -12.39
C ALA A 97 -15.43 11.47 -13.15
N ALA A 98 -16.52 12.23 -12.96
CA ALA A 98 -17.79 11.98 -13.63
C ALA A 98 -17.70 12.24 -15.13
N ARG A 99 -18.33 11.38 -15.94
CA ARG A 99 -18.44 11.56 -17.40
C ARG A 99 -19.87 11.85 -17.87
N ASN A 100 -20.84 11.77 -16.97
CA ASN A 100 -22.25 12.06 -17.20
C ASN A 100 -22.95 12.40 -15.88
N ASP A 101 -24.19 12.90 -15.96
CA ASP A 101 -24.95 13.36 -14.79
C ASP A 101 -25.26 12.25 -13.79
N THR A 102 -25.51 11.03 -14.27
CA THR A 102 -25.72 9.85 -13.42
C THR A 102 -24.48 9.56 -12.57
N GLN A 103 -23.29 9.57 -13.20
CA GLN A 103 -22.03 9.37 -12.49
C GLN A 103 -21.74 10.52 -11.54
N LYS A 104 -22.06 11.76 -11.92
CA LYS A 104 -21.90 12.93 -11.05
C LYS A 104 -22.70 12.76 -9.76
N ALA A 105 -24.02 12.51 -9.88
CA ALA A 105 -24.90 12.30 -8.72
C ALA A 105 -24.44 11.12 -7.85
N ASN A 106 -24.05 10.00 -8.47
CA ASN A 106 -23.58 8.83 -7.73
C ASN A 106 -22.25 9.05 -7.01
N LEU A 107 -21.30 9.77 -7.62
CA LEU A 107 -20.02 10.10 -7.00
C LEU A 107 -20.18 11.10 -5.87
N GLU A 108 -21.02 12.12 -6.05
CA GLU A 108 -21.37 13.07 -4.99
C GLU A 108 -22.02 12.36 -3.80
N ALA A 109 -22.97 11.46 -4.03
CA ALA A 109 -23.57 10.63 -2.99
C ALA A 109 -22.55 9.67 -2.34
N SER A 110 -21.56 9.21 -3.08
CA SER A 110 -20.49 8.33 -2.58
C SER A 110 -19.45 9.06 -1.73
N SER A 111 -19.45 10.40 -1.70
CA SER A 111 -18.53 11.20 -0.85
C SER A 111 -18.65 10.85 0.63
N LYS A 112 -19.78 10.31 1.07
CA LYS A 112 -19.93 9.76 2.43
C LYS A 112 -18.88 8.70 2.75
N TYR A 113 -18.50 7.86 1.78
CA TYR A 113 -17.47 6.83 1.97
C TYR A 113 -16.07 7.43 2.12
N TYR A 114 -15.82 8.63 1.59
CA TYR A 114 -14.58 9.36 1.88
C TYR A 114 -14.52 9.71 3.37
N GLU A 115 -15.59 10.27 3.95
CA GLU A 115 -15.61 10.59 5.38
C GLU A 115 -15.56 9.34 6.26
N GLU A 116 -16.27 8.27 5.90
CA GLU A 116 -16.18 7.01 6.65
C GLU A 116 -14.77 6.42 6.60
N ALA A 117 -14.09 6.43 5.44
CA ALA A 117 -12.72 5.97 5.33
C ALA A 117 -11.75 6.82 6.17
N ARG A 118 -11.93 8.15 6.15
CA ARG A 118 -11.15 9.09 6.96
C ARG A 118 -11.38 8.85 8.44
N ARG A 119 -12.63 8.69 8.87
CA ARG A 119 -13.03 8.42 10.26
C ARG A 119 -12.47 7.08 10.74
N PHE A 120 -12.59 6.03 9.93
CA PHE A 120 -12.06 4.71 10.22
C PHE A 120 -10.53 4.76 10.38
N ALA A 121 -9.84 5.46 9.49
CA ALA A 121 -8.40 5.67 9.58
C ALA A 121 -8.00 6.42 10.86
N GLN A 122 -8.75 7.45 11.28
CA GLN A 122 -8.52 8.14 12.56
C GLN A 122 -8.65 7.20 13.75
N ILE A 123 -9.64 6.29 13.75
CA ILE A 123 -9.84 5.33 14.85
C ILE A 123 -8.66 4.37 14.94
N CYS A 124 -8.31 3.71 13.82
CA CYS A 124 -7.18 2.79 13.75
C CYS A 124 -5.88 3.48 14.17
N SER A 125 -5.66 4.70 13.68
CA SER A 125 -4.44 5.47 13.94
C SER A 125 -4.32 5.93 15.39
N ARG A 126 -5.42 6.34 16.02
CA ARG A 126 -5.43 6.66 17.46
C ARG A 126 -5.11 5.44 18.30
N HIS A 127 -5.71 4.29 17.98
CA HIS A 127 -5.40 3.03 18.65
C HIS A 127 -3.93 2.67 18.44
N SER A 128 -3.44 2.69 17.20
CA SER A 128 -2.04 2.44 16.86
C SER A 128 -1.07 3.29 17.68
N ALA A 129 -1.33 4.60 17.76
CA ALA A 129 -0.53 5.55 18.52
C ALA A 129 -0.51 5.22 20.02
N THR A 130 -1.65 4.88 20.62
CA THR A 130 -1.74 4.62 22.06
C THR A 130 -1.28 3.22 22.47
N SER A 131 -1.50 2.20 21.64
CA SER A 131 -1.20 0.80 21.98
C SER A 131 0.22 0.37 21.59
N SER A 132 0.80 0.98 20.56
CA SER A 132 2.08 0.55 19.98
C SER A 132 3.04 1.69 19.63
N GLY A 133 2.68 2.95 19.90
CA GLY A 133 3.48 4.10 19.47
C GLY A 133 3.50 4.31 17.95
N GLY A 134 2.42 3.91 17.26
CA GLY A 134 2.30 4.06 15.81
C GLY A 134 2.98 2.95 15.01
N LYS A 135 3.07 1.74 15.56
CA LYS A 135 3.83 0.61 14.97
C LYS A 135 2.95 -0.56 14.53
N GLU A 136 1.77 -0.72 15.11
CA GLU A 136 0.77 -1.72 14.72
C GLU A 136 -0.50 -1.07 14.18
N PHE A 137 -1.24 -1.77 13.32
CA PHE A 137 -2.47 -1.25 12.68
C PHE A 137 -2.26 0.08 11.94
N VAL A 138 -1.06 0.30 11.39
CA VAL A 138 -0.70 1.50 10.65
C VAL A 138 -1.47 1.53 9.32
N ILE A 139 -2.10 2.66 8.99
CA ILE A 139 -2.86 2.78 7.74
C ILE A 139 -1.92 2.66 6.54
N VAL A 140 -2.24 1.75 5.61
CA VAL A 140 -1.57 1.63 4.31
C VAL A 140 -2.59 1.74 3.19
N THR A 141 -2.27 2.56 2.18
CA THR A 141 -3.14 2.77 1.01
C THR A 141 -2.33 2.72 -0.28
N GLY A 142 -3.02 2.75 -1.42
CA GLY A 142 -2.39 2.86 -2.73
C GLY A 142 -1.91 4.26 -3.11
N GLY A 143 -2.09 5.27 -2.25
CA GLY A 143 -1.50 6.58 -2.42
C GLY A 143 -2.20 7.55 -3.36
N GLY A 144 -3.23 7.09 -4.09
CA GLY A 144 -3.99 7.92 -5.01
C GLY A 144 -5.06 8.79 -4.32
N PRO A 145 -5.88 9.49 -5.11
CA PRO A 145 -6.99 10.30 -4.61
C PRO A 145 -8.15 9.45 -4.07
N GLY A 146 -9.20 10.12 -3.59
CA GLY A 146 -10.43 9.52 -3.13
C GLY A 146 -10.26 8.74 -1.83
N VAL A 147 -10.76 7.51 -1.76
CA VAL A 147 -10.72 6.71 -0.52
C VAL A 147 -9.30 6.49 0.01
N MET A 148 -8.32 6.31 -0.88
CA MET A 148 -6.91 6.14 -0.48
C MET A 148 -6.38 7.40 0.22
N GLU A 149 -6.65 8.58 -0.36
CA GLU A 149 -6.34 9.86 0.27
C GLU A 149 -7.07 10.01 1.62
N ALA A 150 -8.36 9.65 1.69
CA ALA A 150 -9.12 9.71 2.94
C ALA A 150 -8.46 8.91 4.06
N GLY A 151 -7.97 7.71 3.74
CA GLY A 151 -7.22 6.87 4.68
C GLY A 151 -5.95 7.55 5.19
N ASN A 152 -5.08 8.03 4.30
CA ASN A 152 -3.86 8.73 4.72
C ASN A 152 -4.16 10.02 5.47
N ARG A 153 -5.16 10.79 5.03
CA ARG A 153 -5.63 12.01 5.69
C ARG A 153 -6.15 11.75 7.10
N GLY A 154 -6.92 10.68 7.30
CA GLY A 154 -7.44 10.31 8.61
C GLY A 154 -6.33 10.02 9.61
N ALA A 155 -5.25 9.36 9.19
CA ALA A 155 -4.07 9.18 10.03
C ALA A 155 -3.33 10.51 10.31
N ALA A 156 -3.16 11.33 9.27
CA ALA A 156 -2.51 12.65 9.39
C ALA A 156 -3.27 13.60 10.34
N ASP A 157 -4.61 13.60 10.31
CA ASP A 157 -5.44 14.43 11.18
C ASP A 157 -5.18 14.20 12.68
N VAL A 158 -4.69 13.01 13.04
CA VAL A 158 -4.38 12.62 14.43
C VAL A 158 -2.88 12.51 14.67
N GLY A 159 -2.05 12.99 13.74
CA GLY A 159 -0.59 13.02 13.88
C GLY A 159 0.07 11.63 13.84
N ALA A 160 -0.60 10.62 13.29
CA ALA A 160 -0.08 9.26 13.20
C ALA A 160 0.57 8.99 11.84
N PRO A 161 1.55 8.05 11.77
CA PRO A 161 2.14 7.67 10.50
C PRO A 161 1.13 6.96 9.60
N SER A 162 1.28 7.13 8.28
CA SER A 162 0.57 6.33 7.29
C SER A 162 1.42 6.07 6.06
N ILE A 163 1.21 4.91 5.45
CA ILE A 163 1.99 4.39 4.34
C ILE A 163 1.24 4.62 3.03
N SER A 164 1.99 4.92 1.98
CA SER A 164 1.50 5.02 0.61
C SER A 164 2.33 4.12 -0.30
N LEU A 165 1.68 3.14 -0.92
CA LEU A 165 2.29 2.26 -1.92
C LEU A 165 1.76 2.70 -3.30
N ASN A 166 2.42 3.66 -3.93
CA ASN A 166 2.08 4.17 -5.26
C ASN A 166 2.54 3.21 -6.38
N ILE A 167 2.02 3.40 -7.58
CA ILE A 167 2.46 2.66 -8.77
C ILE A 167 2.64 3.63 -9.92
N THR A 168 3.67 3.41 -10.73
CA THR A 168 3.90 4.20 -11.94
C THR A 168 2.83 3.86 -12.98
N LEU A 169 2.10 4.88 -13.44
CA LEU A 169 1.04 4.75 -14.46
C LEU A 169 1.32 5.69 -15.63
N PRO A 170 0.81 5.41 -16.85
CA PRO A 170 1.01 6.27 -18.03
C PRO A 170 0.53 7.72 -17.86
N ARG A 171 -0.42 7.94 -16.95
CA ARG A 171 -0.77 9.27 -16.46
C ARG A 171 -0.41 9.29 -14.98
N GLU A 172 0.66 10.00 -14.68
CA GLU A 172 1.23 10.05 -13.35
C GLU A 172 0.20 10.64 -12.37
N GLN A 173 0.00 9.95 -11.26
CA GLN A 173 -0.76 10.47 -10.13
C GLN A 173 0.27 10.85 -9.09
N GLU A 174 0.37 12.15 -8.77
CA GLU A 174 1.13 12.56 -7.60
C GLU A 174 0.60 11.81 -6.36
N PRO A 175 1.49 11.32 -5.48
CA PRO A 175 1.05 10.74 -4.22
C PRO A 175 0.23 11.77 -3.45
N ASN A 176 -0.81 11.31 -2.78
CA ASN A 176 -1.58 12.22 -1.93
C ASN A 176 -0.67 12.84 -0.85
N ARG A 177 -0.94 14.11 -0.53
CA ARG A 177 -0.10 14.93 0.36
C ARG A 177 -0.18 14.56 1.85
N PHE A 178 -0.95 13.54 2.22
CA PHE A 178 -1.22 13.20 3.62
C PHE A 178 -0.47 11.96 4.08
N ALA A 179 0.08 11.16 3.17
CA ALA A 179 0.96 10.07 3.52
C ALA A 179 2.23 10.59 4.21
N THR A 180 2.81 9.80 5.12
CA THR A 180 4.08 10.14 5.75
C THR A 180 5.17 10.15 4.66
N PRO A 181 5.91 11.25 4.47
CA PRO A 181 6.89 11.38 3.37
C PRO A 181 7.91 10.23 3.33
N GLU A 182 8.40 9.80 4.48
CA GLU A 182 9.38 8.72 4.62
C GLU A 182 8.80 7.32 4.35
N LEU A 183 7.46 7.20 4.28
CA LEU A 183 6.72 5.95 4.06
C LEU A 183 5.90 5.98 2.75
N CYS A 184 6.35 6.79 1.79
CA CYS A 184 5.76 6.89 0.46
C CYS A 184 6.66 6.21 -0.58
N PHE A 185 6.18 5.11 -1.17
CA PHE A 185 6.95 4.27 -2.10
C PHE A 185 6.29 4.25 -3.47
N ASN A 186 7.09 4.31 -4.53
CA ASN A 186 6.61 4.19 -5.90
C ASN A 186 7.12 2.88 -6.51
N PHE A 187 6.18 2.03 -6.94
CA PHE A 187 6.47 0.74 -7.56
C PHE A 187 6.36 0.81 -9.08
N HIS A 188 7.07 -0.07 -9.77
CA HIS A 188 6.85 -0.37 -11.17
C HIS A 188 6.03 -1.65 -11.34
N TYR A 189 6.26 -2.67 -10.51
CA TYR A 189 5.61 -3.98 -10.65
C TYR A 189 4.40 -4.13 -9.71
N PHE A 190 3.21 -4.31 -10.30
CA PHE A 190 1.97 -4.55 -9.55
C PHE A 190 2.09 -5.73 -8.58
N ALA A 191 2.74 -6.83 -8.98
CA ALA A 191 2.86 -8.03 -8.15
C ALA A 191 3.60 -7.76 -6.83
N ILE A 192 4.70 -7.00 -6.87
CA ILE A 192 5.47 -6.68 -5.66
C ILE A 192 4.71 -5.68 -4.79
N ARG A 193 4.03 -4.70 -5.40
CA ARG A 193 3.16 -3.77 -4.68
C ARG A 193 2.03 -4.50 -3.94
N LYS A 194 1.35 -5.43 -4.61
CA LYS A 194 0.29 -6.29 -4.04
C LYS A 194 0.80 -7.10 -2.85
N MET A 195 1.96 -7.72 -3.01
CA MET A 195 2.62 -8.45 -1.93
C MET A 195 2.86 -7.55 -0.70
N HIS A 196 3.33 -6.31 -0.88
CA HIS A 196 3.55 -5.37 0.23
C HIS A 196 2.29 -4.93 0.97
N PHE A 197 1.13 -4.91 0.32
CA PHE A 197 -0.12 -4.69 1.05
C PHE A 197 -0.39 -5.79 2.07
N LEU A 198 -0.10 -7.04 1.71
CA LEU A 198 -0.48 -8.21 2.49
C LEU A 198 0.60 -8.71 3.46
N LEU A 199 1.89 -8.41 3.21
CA LEU A 199 3.02 -8.86 4.06
C LEU A 199 2.87 -8.50 5.54
N ARG A 200 2.19 -7.39 5.86
CA ARG A 200 1.96 -6.88 7.22
C ARG A 200 0.49 -6.70 7.58
N ALA A 201 -0.42 -7.09 6.70
CA ALA A 201 -1.83 -6.83 6.89
C ALA A 201 -2.37 -7.59 8.11
N LYS A 202 -2.94 -6.84 9.06
CA LYS A 202 -3.81 -7.37 10.12
C LYS A 202 -5.29 -7.16 9.83
N ALA A 203 -5.63 -6.28 8.91
CA ALA A 203 -7.01 -6.10 8.48
C ALA A 203 -7.05 -5.48 7.10
N MET A 204 -8.17 -5.68 6.41
CA MET A 204 -8.50 -4.98 5.18
C MET A 204 -9.84 -4.28 5.32
N ALA A 205 -9.85 -2.98 5.05
CA ALA A 205 -11.05 -2.16 4.94
C ALA A 205 -11.28 -1.78 3.48
N ILE A 206 -12.33 -2.33 2.90
CA ILE A 206 -12.64 -2.24 1.48
C ILE A 206 -13.92 -1.41 1.30
N PHE A 207 -13.74 -0.19 0.82
CA PHE A 207 -14.83 0.72 0.48
C PHE A 207 -15.25 0.55 -0.97
N PRO A 208 -16.43 1.05 -1.37
CA PRO A 208 -16.91 0.97 -2.74
C PRO A 208 -15.87 1.48 -3.75
N GLY A 209 -15.62 0.68 -4.77
CA GLY A 209 -14.52 0.90 -5.70
C GLY A 209 -14.70 0.20 -7.04
N GLY A 210 -13.69 0.35 -7.90
CA GLY A 210 -13.68 -0.22 -9.26
C GLY A 210 -12.81 -1.47 -9.35
N PHE A 211 -12.30 -1.76 -10.55
CA PHE A 211 -11.49 -2.96 -10.81
C PHE A 211 -10.27 -3.10 -9.89
N GLY A 212 -9.54 -2.03 -9.61
CA GLY A 212 -8.40 -2.11 -8.69
C GLY A 212 -8.81 -2.54 -7.28
N THR A 213 -9.96 -2.07 -6.78
CA THR A 213 -10.48 -2.49 -5.48
C THR A 213 -10.92 -3.96 -5.49
N MET A 214 -11.54 -4.41 -6.58
CA MET A 214 -11.97 -5.80 -6.74
C MET A 214 -10.77 -6.75 -6.83
N ASP A 215 -9.75 -6.37 -7.60
CA ASP A 215 -8.51 -7.12 -7.77
C ASP A 215 -7.85 -7.41 -6.41
N GLU A 216 -7.69 -6.39 -5.57
CA GLU A 216 -7.11 -6.54 -4.22
C GLU A 216 -8.02 -7.33 -3.27
N LEU A 217 -9.35 -7.15 -3.35
CA LEU A 217 -10.30 -7.92 -2.55
C LEU A 217 -10.21 -9.42 -2.87
N PHE A 218 -10.30 -9.78 -4.15
CA PHE A 218 -10.30 -11.19 -4.54
C PHE A 218 -8.93 -11.84 -4.34
N GLU A 219 -7.82 -11.11 -4.53
CA GLU A 219 -6.49 -11.63 -4.21
C GLU A 219 -6.38 -12.03 -2.74
N ALA A 220 -6.81 -11.15 -1.82
CA ALA A 220 -6.78 -11.45 -0.39
C ALA A 220 -7.69 -12.64 -0.03
N LEU A 221 -8.92 -12.67 -0.55
CA LEU A 221 -9.84 -13.78 -0.33
C LEU A 221 -9.25 -15.11 -0.83
N THR A 222 -8.69 -15.14 -2.03
CA THR A 222 -8.04 -16.35 -2.57
C THR A 222 -6.86 -16.79 -1.71
N LEU A 223 -6.02 -15.87 -1.24
CA LEU A 223 -4.87 -16.21 -0.39
C LEU A 223 -5.29 -16.76 0.98
N ILE A 224 -6.35 -16.22 1.58
CA ILE A 224 -6.91 -16.71 2.85
C ILE A 224 -7.57 -18.08 2.64
N GLN A 225 -8.44 -18.21 1.64
CA GLN A 225 -9.15 -19.45 1.30
C GLN A 225 -8.17 -20.61 1.05
N THR A 226 -7.09 -20.35 0.30
CA THR A 226 -6.06 -21.34 -0.02
C THR A 226 -5.03 -21.55 1.10
N LYS A 227 -5.18 -20.88 2.25
CA LYS A 227 -4.28 -20.93 3.41
C LYS A 227 -2.84 -20.55 3.08
N ARG A 228 -2.65 -19.71 2.06
CA ARG A 228 -1.35 -19.10 1.70
C ARG A 228 -1.08 -17.83 2.50
N MET A 229 -2.10 -17.32 3.20
CA MET A 229 -2.04 -16.22 4.17
C MET A 229 -2.85 -16.59 5.42
N GLN A 230 -2.50 -16.02 6.58
CA GLN A 230 -3.33 -16.12 7.78
C GLN A 230 -4.69 -15.47 7.55
N LYS A 231 -5.75 -15.99 8.19
CA LYS A 231 -7.05 -15.33 8.18
C LYS A 231 -6.91 -13.97 8.89
N ILE A 232 -7.41 -12.92 8.24
CA ILE A 232 -7.52 -11.56 8.78
C ILE A 232 -8.94 -11.06 8.52
N PRO A 233 -9.45 -10.09 9.30
CA PRO A 233 -10.74 -9.46 9.02
C PRO A 233 -10.70 -8.71 7.68
N VAL A 234 -11.59 -9.11 6.76
CA VAL A 234 -11.86 -8.42 5.49
C VAL A 234 -13.22 -7.74 5.58
N ILE A 235 -13.20 -6.42 5.70
CA ILE A 235 -14.37 -5.60 6.02
C ILE A 235 -14.83 -4.85 4.77
N LEU A 236 -16.05 -5.12 4.33
CA LEU A 236 -16.70 -4.47 3.20
C LEU A 236 -17.62 -3.35 3.69
N PHE A 237 -17.26 -2.10 3.38
CA PHE A 237 -18.05 -0.93 3.74
C PHE A 237 -19.17 -0.67 2.72
N GLY A 238 -20.38 -0.41 3.21
CA GLY A 238 -21.56 -0.11 2.39
C GLY A 238 -22.12 -1.35 1.72
N GLU A 239 -22.76 -2.23 2.50
CA GLU A 239 -23.27 -3.55 2.08
C GLU A 239 -24.14 -3.47 0.82
N SER A 240 -24.99 -2.44 0.73
CA SER A 240 -25.88 -2.23 -0.43
C SER A 240 -25.14 -2.04 -1.77
N PHE A 241 -23.91 -1.54 -1.75
CA PHE A 241 -23.07 -1.46 -2.94
C PHE A 241 -22.57 -2.85 -3.33
N TRP A 242 -22.03 -3.60 -2.37
CA TRP A 242 -21.43 -4.92 -2.62
C TRP A 242 -22.46 -5.93 -3.10
N LYS A 243 -23.61 -6.03 -2.43
CA LYS A 243 -24.72 -6.92 -2.83
C LYS A 243 -25.29 -6.60 -4.23
N ARG A 244 -25.09 -5.38 -4.72
CA ARG A 244 -25.50 -4.98 -6.07
C ARG A 244 -24.49 -5.38 -7.14
N VAL A 245 -23.20 -5.35 -6.81
CA VAL A 245 -22.11 -5.57 -7.77
C VAL A 245 -21.67 -7.03 -7.81
N ILE A 246 -21.75 -7.74 -6.68
CA ILE A 246 -21.36 -9.14 -6.55
C ILE A 246 -22.45 -9.86 -5.75
N SER A 247 -22.96 -10.97 -6.28
CA SER A 247 -23.66 -11.95 -5.45
C SER A 247 -22.66 -13.03 -5.05
N PHE A 248 -22.23 -12.99 -3.79
CA PHE A 248 -21.32 -14.00 -3.25
C PHE A 248 -22.07 -15.34 -3.05
N GLU A 249 -23.37 -15.28 -2.79
CA GLU A 249 -24.25 -16.43 -2.71
C GLU A 249 -24.32 -17.17 -4.05
N ALA A 250 -24.40 -16.45 -5.17
CA ALA A 250 -24.37 -17.07 -6.49
C ALA A 250 -23.06 -17.84 -6.76
N LEU A 251 -21.93 -17.42 -6.18
CA LEU A 251 -20.66 -18.16 -6.28
C LEU A 251 -20.71 -19.48 -5.51
N VAL A 252 -21.39 -19.49 -4.35
CA VAL A 252 -21.65 -20.70 -3.56
C VAL A 252 -22.63 -21.61 -4.30
N GLU A 253 -23.75 -21.08 -4.80
CA GLU A 253 -24.75 -21.83 -5.55
C GLU A 253 -24.17 -22.47 -6.82
N ALA A 254 -23.26 -21.76 -7.49
CA ALA A 254 -22.53 -22.28 -8.65
C ALA A 254 -21.46 -23.33 -8.29
N GLY A 255 -21.18 -23.54 -7.00
CA GLY A 255 -20.15 -24.47 -6.52
C GLY A 255 -18.71 -23.99 -6.77
N THR A 256 -18.50 -22.69 -6.96
CA THR A 256 -17.18 -22.10 -7.24
C THR A 256 -16.40 -21.71 -5.98
N ILE A 257 -17.11 -21.55 -4.86
CA ILE A 257 -16.55 -21.38 -3.51
C ILE A 257 -17.37 -22.23 -2.52
N ALA A 258 -16.80 -22.54 -1.35
CA ALA A 258 -17.51 -23.25 -0.29
C ALA A 258 -18.49 -22.30 0.44
N PRO A 259 -19.57 -22.81 1.05
CA PRO A 259 -20.48 -22.00 1.87
C PRO A 259 -19.76 -21.21 2.98
N ASP A 260 -18.78 -21.84 3.64
CA ASP A 260 -18.01 -21.25 4.74
C ASP A 260 -17.08 -20.11 4.27
N ASP A 261 -16.81 -19.99 2.97
CA ASP A 261 -15.99 -18.88 2.44
C ASP A 261 -16.70 -17.53 2.57
N LEU A 262 -18.04 -17.53 2.75
CA LEU A 262 -18.78 -16.32 3.06
C LEU A 262 -18.41 -15.75 4.45
N GLU A 263 -17.90 -16.58 5.37
CA GLU A 263 -17.42 -16.14 6.69
C GLU A 263 -16.06 -15.42 6.64
N LEU A 264 -15.48 -15.28 5.44
CA LEU A 264 -14.30 -14.43 5.23
C LEU A 264 -14.67 -12.95 5.17
N LEU A 265 -15.95 -12.65 4.88
CA LEU A 265 -16.43 -11.29 4.67
C LEU A 265 -17.18 -10.77 5.90
N THR A 266 -16.94 -9.52 6.25
CA THR A 266 -17.71 -8.80 7.26
C THR A 266 -18.21 -7.49 6.68
N PHE A 267 -19.50 -7.19 6.80
CA PHE A 267 -20.05 -5.92 6.34
C PHE A 267 -20.02 -4.86 7.45
N ALA A 268 -19.80 -3.61 7.07
CA ALA A 268 -19.82 -2.46 7.96
C ALA A 268 -20.51 -1.27 7.29
N GLU A 269 -21.31 -0.51 8.04
CA GLU A 269 -21.92 0.73 7.54
C GLU A 269 -21.21 1.98 8.05
N THR A 270 -20.57 1.88 9.23
CA THR A 270 -19.81 2.97 9.85
C THR A 270 -18.36 2.58 10.14
N ALA A 271 -17.51 3.58 10.26
CA ALA A 271 -16.13 3.44 10.74
C ALA A 271 -16.04 2.69 12.08
N GLU A 272 -16.97 2.96 13.00
CA GLU A 272 -17.07 2.27 14.28
C GLU A 272 -17.38 0.79 14.11
N ASP A 273 -18.33 0.41 13.23
CA ASP A 273 -18.65 -1.00 12.97
C ASP A 273 -17.44 -1.77 12.45
N GLY A 274 -16.73 -1.19 11.48
CA GLY A 274 -15.53 -1.80 10.91
C GLY A 274 -14.43 -1.95 11.96
N TRP A 275 -14.22 -0.95 12.82
CA TRP A 275 -13.24 -1.07 13.90
C TRP A 275 -13.64 -2.12 14.93
N GLN A 276 -14.92 -2.22 15.27
CA GLN A 276 -15.42 -3.25 16.19
C GLN A 276 -15.22 -4.66 15.64
N ALA A 277 -15.38 -4.87 14.32
CA ALA A 277 -15.07 -6.16 13.69
C ALA A 277 -13.59 -6.55 13.90
N ILE A 278 -12.66 -5.61 13.74
CA ILE A 278 -11.22 -5.85 14.00
C ILE A 278 -10.99 -6.20 15.47
N ARG A 279 -11.58 -5.43 16.40
CA ARG A 279 -11.47 -5.65 17.84
C ARG A 279 -12.00 -7.01 18.27
N GLN A 280 -13.16 -7.42 17.75
CA GLN A 280 -13.75 -8.73 18.03
C GLN A 280 -12.86 -9.86 17.51
N PHE A 281 -12.32 -9.72 16.29
CA PHE A 281 -11.43 -10.72 15.70
C PHE A 281 -10.15 -10.94 16.54
N TYR A 282 -9.57 -9.86 17.06
CA TYR A 282 -8.33 -9.90 17.85
C TYR A 282 -8.53 -9.90 19.37
N ALA A 283 -9.77 -9.86 19.85
CA ALA A 283 -10.17 -9.90 21.26
C ALA A 283 -9.55 -8.81 22.16
N PHE A 284 -9.64 -7.53 21.77
CA PHE A 284 -9.22 -6.39 22.61
C PHE A 284 -10.20 -5.22 22.58
#